data_AF-U5KK47-F1
#
_entry.id   AF-U5KK47-F1
#
_cell.length_a   1.000
_cell.length_b   1.000
_cell.length_c   1.000
_cell.angle_alpha   90.00
_cell.angle_beta   90.00
_cell.angle_gamma   90.00
#
_symmetry.space_group_name_H-M   'P 1'
#
loop_
_entity.id
_entity.type
_entity.pdbx_description
1 polymer ?
#
loop_
_entity_poly.entity_id
_entity_poly.type
_entity_poly.pdbx_seq_one_letter_code
_entity_poly.pdbx_strand_id
1 'polypeptide(L)'
;NDTATGAGFGKLYSDAIIGFGVHRLVNLMAMHSSQPLYYYQFGYIGNRSHYVDPDTKKPIASVHHDDLLYLFNVSYNFPPVPVSDSLDSHMVDKMTAIFYNFMRYGDPNPKSDTPELSSMNWPQFTPDKRKYLRIDTPFSVNQNLFEDRFKVWEELFP
;
A
#
# COMPACT_ATOMS: atom_id res chain seq x y z
N ASN A 1 10.35 -14.19 -24.15
CA ASN A 1 10.20 -13.17 -23.10
C ASN A 1 10.46 -13.88 -21.78
N ASP A 2 11.60 -13.64 -21.12
CA ASP A 2 11.84 -14.26 -19.82
C ASP A 2 11.18 -13.46 -18.70
N THR A 3 10.85 -14.13 -17.61
CA THR A 3 10.14 -13.54 -16.47
C THR A 3 10.97 -12.49 -15.75
N ALA A 4 12.30 -12.62 -15.80
CA ALA A 4 13.25 -11.68 -15.21
C ALA A 4 13.17 -10.30 -15.87
N THR A 5 13.16 -10.24 -17.21
CA THR A 5 13.05 -8.99 -17.97
C THR A 5 11.71 -8.31 -17.70
N GLY A 6 10.61 -9.08 -17.67
CA GLY A 6 9.28 -8.55 -17.34
C GLY A 6 9.20 -7.94 -15.94
N ALA A 7 9.72 -8.64 -14.93
CA ALA A 7 9.77 -8.13 -13.56
C ALA A 7 10.65 -6.89 -13.41
N GLY A 8 11.78 -6.84 -14.13
CA GLY A 8 12.66 -5.67 -14.18
C GLY A 8 11.95 -4.44 -14.76
N PHE A 9 11.26 -4.62 -15.90
CA PHE A 9 10.49 -3.56 -16.54
C PHE A 9 9.36 -3.03 -15.64
N GLY A 10 8.63 -3.94 -14.96
CA GLY A 10 7.58 -3.56 -14.02
C GLY A 10 8.11 -2.73 -12.84
N LYS A 11 9.27 -3.10 -12.29
CA LYS A 11 9.94 -2.32 -11.22
C LYS A 11 10.36 -0.94 -11.71
N LEU A 12 11.00 -0.87 -12.88
CA LEU A 12 11.43 0.40 -13.49
C LEU A 12 10.24 1.35 -13.69
N TYR A 13 9.15 0.85 -14.28
CA TYR A 13 7.95 1.65 -14.52
C TYR A 13 7.27 2.09 -13.21
N SER A 14 7.17 1.19 -12.23
CA SER A 14 6.61 1.51 -10.92
C SER A 14 7.39 2.59 -10.20
N ASP A 15 8.73 2.52 -10.24
CA ASP A 15 9.61 3.54 -9.65
C ASP A 15 9.46 4.88 -10.36
N ALA A 16 9.46 4.88 -11.70
CA ALA A 16 9.40 6.08 -12.52
C ALA A 16 8.10 6.88 -12.34
N ILE A 17 6.97 6.19 -12.29
CA ILE A 17 5.65 6.85 -12.30
C ILE A 17 5.17 7.21 -10.90
N ILE A 18 5.42 6.35 -9.90
CA ILE A 18 4.86 6.51 -8.54
C ILE A 18 5.95 6.45 -7.48
N GLY A 19 6.73 5.37 -7.46
CA GLY A 19 7.58 4.99 -6.32
C GLY A 19 8.56 6.09 -5.92
N PHE A 20 9.34 6.58 -6.88
CA PHE A 20 10.37 7.58 -6.61
C PHE A 20 9.77 8.94 -6.22
N GLY A 21 8.67 9.35 -6.85
CA GLY A 21 7.95 10.57 -6.49
C GLY A 21 7.44 10.55 -5.05
N VAL A 22 6.85 9.42 -4.62
CA VAL A 22 6.39 9.23 -3.24
C VAL A 22 7.57 9.20 -2.27
N HIS A 23 8.68 8.53 -2.60
CA HIS A 23 9.90 8.52 -1.78
C HIS A 23 10.43 9.95 -1.52
N ARG A 24 10.51 10.78 -2.57
CA ARG A 24 10.89 12.20 -2.42
C ARG A 24 9.92 12.97 -1.55
N LEU A 25 8.61 12.80 -1.75
CA LEU A 25 7.58 13.45 -0.95
C LEU A 25 7.70 13.07 0.54
N VAL A 26 7.85 11.79 0.86
CA VAL A 26 7.99 11.30 2.24
C VAL A 26 9.22 11.90 2.91
N ASN A 27 10.36 11.96 2.22
CA ASN A 27 11.57 12.59 2.76
C ASN A 27 11.38 14.10 2.98
N LEU A 28 10.78 14.82 2.03
CA LEU A 28 10.49 16.25 2.16
C LEU A 28 9.54 16.54 3.32
N MET A 29 8.45 15.76 3.45
CA MET A 29 7.51 15.88 4.55
C MET A 29 8.19 15.62 5.89
N ALA A 30 9.05 14.61 5.98
CA ALA A 30 9.77 14.28 7.22
C ALA A 30 10.79 15.37 7.62
N MET A 31 11.34 16.12 6.67
CA MET A 31 12.27 17.22 6.96
C MET A 31 11.58 18.54 7.32
N HIS A 32 10.39 18.79 6.77
CA HIS A 32 9.80 20.13 6.79
C HIS A 32 8.42 20.21 7.47
N SER A 33 7.78 19.06 7.75
CA SER A 33 6.51 19.02 8.48
C SER A 33 6.74 18.61 9.94
N SER A 34 6.02 19.27 10.85
CA SER A 34 5.94 18.84 12.25
C SER A 34 4.83 17.82 12.50
N GLN A 35 4.06 17.45 11.47
CA GLN A 35 2.94 16.53 11.60
C GLN A 35 3.40 15.07 11.55
N PRO A 36 2.75 14.15 12.27
CA PRO A 36 2.97 12.72 12.13
C PRO A 36 2.87 12.25 10.68
N LEU A 37 3.87 11.49 10.22
CA LEU A 37 3.89 10.91 8.88
C LEU A 37 3.72 9.39 8.98
N TYR A 38 2.84 8.83 8.16
CA TYR A 38 2.62 7.39 8.06
C TYR A 38 2.81 6.95 6.61
N TYR A 39 3.70 5.99 6.39
CA TYR A 39 4.01 5.46 5.07
C TYR A 39 3.53 4.02 4.94
N TYR A 40 2.89 3.65 3.82
CA TYR A 40 2.45 2.28 3.57
C TYR A 40 2.84 1.76 2.18
N GLN A 41 2.83 0.43 2.09
CA GLN A 41 2.86 -0.33 0.85
C GLN A 41 1.63 -1.24 0.81
N PHE A 42 0.79 -1.15 -0.21
CA PHE A 42 -0.28 -2.10 -0.42
C PHE A 42 0.25 -3.37 -1.09
N GLY A 43 0.06 -4.52 -0.44
CA GLY A 43 0.60 -5.81 -0.87
C GLY A 43 -0.42 -6.94 -0.94
N TYR A 44 -1.65 -6.71 -0.48
CA TYR A 44 -2.71 -7.71 -0.49
C TYR A 44 -3.15 -8.05 -1.92
N ILE A 45 -3.25 -9.35 -2.20
CA ILE A 45 -3.77 -9.89 -3.47
C ILE A 45 -5.11 -10.54 -3.18
N GLY A 46 -6.20 -9.83 -3.46
CA GLY A 46 -7.54 -10.40 -3.31
C GLY A 46 -8.06 -11.08 -4.57
N ASN A 47 -9.36 -11.35 -4.59
CA ASN A 47 -9.98 -12.09 -5.71
C ASN A 47 -10.14 -11.25 -6.99
N ARG A 48 -9.96 -9.93 -6.89
CA ARG A 48 -10.14 -8.98 -7.99
C ARG A 48 -8.94 -8.05 -8.06
N SER A 49 -8.58 -7.68 -9.28
CA SER A 49 -7.49 -6.77 -9.56
C SER A 49 -7.71 -6.13 -10.93
N HIS A 50 -7.14 -4.95 -11.13
CA HIS A 50 -7.03 -4.31 -12.43
C HIS A 50 -6.08 -5.07 -13.38
N TYR A 51 -5.33 -6.06 -12.87
CA TYR A 51 -4.54 -6.98 -13.66
C TYR A 51 -4.80 -8.43 -13.25
N VAL A 52 -5.04 -9.29 -14.24
CA VAL A 52 -5.10 -10.74 -14.04
C VAL A 52 -4.15 -11.43 -14.99
N ASP A 53 -3.57 -12.52 -14.53
CA ASP A 53 -2.74 -13.37 -15.37
C ASP A 53 -3.56 -13.92 -16.56
N PRO A 54 -3.06 -13.80 -17.80
CA PRO A 54 -3.82 -14.18 -18.99
C PRO A 54 -4.22 -15.66 -19.05
N ASP A 55 -3.46 -16.55 -18.41
CA ASP A 55 -3.67 -17.99 -18.48
C ASP A 55 -4.60 -18.47 -17.36
N THR A 56 -4.30 -18.09 -16.12
CA THR A 56 -5.06 -18.52 -14.94
C THR A 56 -6.29 -17.66 -14.68
N LYS A 57 -6.38 -16.47 -15.29
CA LYS A 57 -7.42 -15.45 -15.05
C LYS A 57 -7.53 -15.02 -13.59
N LYS A 58 -6.43 -15.11 -12.84
CA LYS A 58 -6.36 -14.74 -11.42
C LYS A 58 -5.40 -13.58 -11.19
N PRO A 59 -5.66 -12.73 -10.17
CA PRO A 59 -4.66 -11.79 -9.68
C PRO A 59 -3.42 -12.53 -9.17
N ILE A 60 -2.24 -12.04 -9.54
CA ILE A 60 -0.94 -12.60 -9.14
C ILE A 60 -0.05 -11.60 -8.38
N ALA A 61 -0.45 -10.33 -8.37
CA ALA A 61 0.21 -9.24 -7.68
C ALA A 61 -0.81 -8.11 -7.46
N SER A 62 -0.56 -7.24 -6.48
CA SER A 62 -1.25 -5.95 -6.40
C SER A 62 -0.72 -5.01 -7.48
N VAL A 63 -1.61 -4.37 -8.22
CA VAL A 63 -1.27 -3.36 -9.23
C VAL A 63 -1.90 -2.01 -8.88
N HIS A 64 -1.63 -1.03 -9.73
CA HIS A 64 -2.17 0.33 -9.57
C HIS A 64 -3.70 0.31 -9.45
N HIS A 65 -4.22 1.03 -8.44
CA HIS A 65 -5.64 1.14 -8.05
C HIS A 65 -6.27 -0.07 -7.36
N ASP A 66 -5.57 -1.18 -7.16
CA ASP A 66 -6.16 -2.34 -6.47
C ASP A 66 -6.53 -2.05 -5.00
N ASP A 67 -5.81 -1.14 -4.34
CA ASP A 67 -6.11 -0.71 -2.97
C ASP A 67 -7.47 0.00 -2.86
N LEU A 68 -7.88 0.72 -3.92
CA LEU A 68 -9.16 1.41 -3.98
C LEU A 68 -10.36 0.46 -4.00
N LEU A 69 -10.18 -0.79 -4.45
CA LEU A 69 -11.23 -1.82 -4.43
C LEU A 69 -11.69 -2.17 -3.01
N TYR A 70 -10.87 -1.85 -1.99
CA TYR A 70 -11.15 -2.09 -0.58
C TYR A 70 -11.56 -0.82 0.17
N LEU A 71 -11.62 0.33 -0.51
CA LEU A 71 -12.09 1.61 0.05
C LEU A 71 -13.40 2.07 -0.57
N PHE A 72 -13.61 1.80 -1.85
CA PHE A 72 -14.73 2.31 -2.62
C PHE A 72 -15.45 1.19 -3.37
N ASN A 73 -16.76 1.39 -3.56
CA ASN A 73 -17.52 0.55 -4.47
C ASN A 73 -17.29 0.98 -5.92
N VAL A 74 -16.32 0.35 -6.60
CA VAL A 74 -15.97 0.60 -8.00
C VAL A 74 -16.85 -0.23 -8.95
N SER A 75 -18.17 -0.09 -8.80
CA SER A 75 -19.19 -0.97 -9.41
C SER A 75 -19.22 -1.01 -10.93
N TYR A 76 -18.62 -0.03 -11.60
CA TYR A 76 -18.53 0.02 -13.06
C TYR A 76 -17.73 -1.15 -13.64
N ASN A 77 -16.64 -1.55 -12.98
CA ASN A 77 -15.74 -2.62 -13.45
C ASN A 77 -15.72 -3.84 -12.52
N PHE A 78 -16.12 -3.67 -11.26
CA PHE A 78 -16.02 -4.73 -10.26
C PHE A 78 -17.32 -4.86 -9.49
N PRO A 79 -17.88 -6.08 -9.34
CA PRO A 79 -18.97 -6.27 -8.42
C PRO A 79 -18.51 -5.94 -6.98
N PRO A 80 -19.40 -5.46 -6.11
CA PRO A 80 -19.06 -5.17 -4.72
C PRO A 80 -18.44 -6.38 -4.01
N VAL A 81 -17.58 -6.12 -3.03
CA VAL A 81 -17.14 -7.16 -2.09
C VAL A 81 -18.34 -7.50 -1.19
N PRO A 82 -18.80 -8.77 -1.15
CA PRO A 82 -19.94 -9.14 -0.33
C PRO A 82 -19.56 -9.14 1.15
N VAL A 83 -20.48 -8.65 2.00
CA VAL A 83 -20.37 -8.78 3.46
C VAL A 83 -20.33 -10.26 3.82
N SER A 84 -19.18 -10.72 4.31
CA SER A 84 -18.89 -12.15 4.52
C SER A 84 -17.69 -12.33 5.45
N ASP A 85 -17.36 -13.57 5.79
CA ASP A 85 -16.14 -13.94 6.53
C ASP A 85 -14.94 -14.18 5.58
N SER A 86 -14.92 -13.48 4.44
CA SER A 86 -13.85 -13.61 3.45
C SER A 86 -12.70 -12.66 3.72
N LEU A 87 -11.49 -13.03 3.27
CA LEU A 87 -10.32 -12.16 3.37
C LEU A 87 -10.53 -10.80 2.69
N ASP A 88 -11.26 -10.76 1.56
CA ASP A 88 -11.59 -9.51 0.88
C ASP A 88 -12.53 -8.64 1.73
N SER A 89 -13.56 -9.24 2.36
CA SER A 89 -14.46 -8.51 3.25
C SER A 89 -13.71 -7.95 4.46
N HIS A 90 -12.84 -8.74 5.08
CA HIS A 90 -11.99 -8.26 6.17
C HIS A 90 -11.01 -7.17 5.73
N MET A 91 -10.51 -7.23 4.49
CA MET A 91 -9.65 -6.17 3.96
C MET A 91 -10.43 -4.88 3.73
N VAL A 92 -11.70 -4.95 3.32
CA VAL A 92 -12.59 -3.77 3.27
C VAL A 92 -12.73 -3.14 4.66
N ASP A 93 -13.04 -3.96 5.68
CA ASP A 93 -13.18 -3.46 7.06
C ASP A 93 -11.87 -2.79 7.52
N LYS A 94 -10.73 -3.45 7.33
CA LYS A 94 -9.42 -2.93 7.69
C LYS A 94 -9.05 -1.63 6.96
N MET A 95 -9.24 -1.59 5.64
CA MET A 95 -8.87 -0.41 4.83
C MET A 95 -9.75 0.78 5.19
N THR A 96 -11.07 0.58 5.29
CA THR A 96 -11.99 1.66 5.68
C THR A 96 -11.71 2.16 7.10
N ALA A 97 -11.37 1.27 8.03
CA ALA A 97 -10.99 1.63 9.40
C ALA A 97 -9.68 2.42 9.48
N ILE A 98 -8.65 2.04 8.71
CA ILE A 98 -7.37 2.77 8.63
C ILE A 98 -7.63 4.23 8.24
N PHE A 99 -8.40 4.44 7.16
CA PHE A 99 -8.70 5.77 6.65
C PHE A 99 -9.63 6.54 7.59
N TYR A 100 -10.64 5.90 8.16
CA TYR A 100 -11.50 6.49 9.18
C TYR A 100 -10.69 6.99 10.39
N ASN A 101 -9.80 6.16 10.93
CA ASN A 101 -8.99 6.51 12.08
C ASN A 101 -8.04 7.68 11.77
N PHE A 102 -7.39 7.66 10.60
CA PHE A 102 -6.54 8.76 10.17
C PHE A 102 -7.33 10.07 10.00
N MET A 103 -8.47 10.04 9.32
CA MET A 103 -9.31 11.22 9.10
C MET A 103 -9.88 11.79 10.40
N ARG A 104 -10.24 10.92 11.35
CA ARG A 104 -10.89 11.33 12.61
C ARG A 104 -9.89 11.75 13.68
N TYR A 105 -8.74 11.08 13.77
CA TYR A 105 -7.80 11.22 14.89
C TYR A 105 -6.40 11.67 14.48
N GLY A 106 -6.07 11.71 13.18
CA GLY A 106 -4.71 11.96 12.69
C GLY A 106 -3.74 10.79 12.93
N ASP A 107 -4.26 9.62 13.35
CA ASP A 107 -3.49 8.43 13.70
C ASP A 107 -4.27 7.18 13.23
N PRO A 108 -3.74 6.39 12.28
CA PRO A 108 -4.43 5.23 11.72
C PRO A 108 -4.48 4.03 12.67
N ASN A 109 -3.76 4.07 13.80
CA ASN A 109 -3.66 2.95 14.74
C ASN A 109 -5.01 2.61 15.42
N PRO A 110 -5.13 1.39 16.00
CA PRO A 110 -6.40 0.87 16.49
C PRO A 110 -7.07 1.76 17.53
N LYS A 111 -8.40 1.85 17.45
CA LYS A 111 -9.26 2.54 18.41
C LYS A 111 -10.33 1.57 18.92
N SER A 112 -11.04 1.95 19.98
CA SER A 112 -12.08 1.07 20.57
C SER A 112 -13.24 0.78 19.62
N ASP A 113 -13.51 1.67 18.66
CA ASP A 113 -14.56 1.56 17.65
C ASP A 113 -14.08 0.95 16.32
N THR A 114 -12.82 0.51 16.23
CA THR A 114 -12.22 -0.15 15.04
C THR A 114 -11.49 -1.46 15.40
N PRO A 115 -12.21 -2.46 15.94
CA PRO A 115 -11.62 -3.71 16.44
C PRO A 115 -10.90 -4.56 15.38
N GLU A 116 -11.26 -4.44 14.11
CA GLU A 116 -10.63 -5.08 12.95
C GLU A 116 -9.15 -4.71 12.78
N LEU A 117 -8.72 -3.59 13.38
CA LEU A 117 -7.33 -3.16 13.41
C LEU A 117 -6.55 -3.66 14.62
N SER A 118 -7.16 -4.38 15.57
CA SER A 118 -6.54 -4.77 16.86
C SER A 118 -5.14 -5.41 16.80
N SER A 119 -4.79 -6.06 15.68
CA SER A 119 -3.46 -6.66 15.46
C SER A 119 -2.43 -5.72 14.81
N MET A 120 -2.83 -4.52 14.42
CA MET A 120 -2.01 -3.54 13.72
C MET A 120 -1.22 -2.67 14.70
N ASN A 121 0.06 -2.50 14.40
CA ASN A 121 0.90 -1.48 15.02
C ASN A 121 1.65 -0.75 13.91
N TRP A 122 1.21 0.46 13.58
CA TRP A 122 1.76 1.28 12.51
C TRP A 122 2.59 2.42 13.10
N PRO A 123 3.93 2.26 13.18
CA PRO A 123 4.79 3.32 13.68
C PRO A 123 4.84 4.49 12.69
N GLN A 124 4.96 5.69 13.23
CA GLN A 124 5.26 6.88 12.43
C GLN A 124 6.56 6.68 11.66
N PHE A 125 6.57 7.17 10.42
CA PHE A 125 7.77 7.30 9.62
C PHE A 125 8.66 8.38 10.24
N THR A 126 9.93 8.07 10.40
CA THR A 126 10.97 9.04 10.79
C THR A 126 12.22 8.82 9.92
N PRO A 127 13.01 9.87 9.65
CA PRO A 127 14.21 9.74 8.81
C PRO A 127 15.22 8.70 9.29
N ASP A 128 15.30 8.47 10.62
CA ASP A 128 16.21 7.51 11.24
C ASP A 128 15.71 6.05 11.15
N LYS A 129 14.41 5.81 11.29
CA LYS A 129 13.85 4.44 11.33
C LYS A 129 13.31 3.95 10.00
N ARG A 130 12.85 4.89 9.16
CA ARG A 130 12.33 4.66 7.80
C ARG A 130 11.31 3.51 7.71
N LYS A 131 10.47 3.39 8.75
CA LYS A 131 9.46 2.32 8.88
C LYS A 131 8.23 2.64 8.05
N TYR A 132 7.62 1.60 7.50
CA TYR A 132 6.34 1.67 6.79
C TYR A 132 5.49 0.44 7.12
N LEU A 133 4.18 0.57 6.98
CA LEU A 133 3.25 -0.55 7.09
C LEU A 133 3.07 -1.22 5.72
N ARG A 134 3.30 -2.53 5.66
CA ARG A 134 2.83 -3.35 4.55
C ARG A 134 1.41 -3.82 4.87
N ILE A 135 0.44 -3.34 4.09
CA ILE A 135 -0.97 -3.72 4.15
C ILE A 135 -1.12 -5.03 3.37
N ASP A 136 -1.21 -6.14 4.08
CA ASP A 136 -1.25 -7.51 3.57
C ASP A 136 -1.93 -8.43 4.60
N THR A 137 -2.00 -9.74 4.34
CA THR A 137 -2.51 -10.74 5.28
C THR A 137 -1.41 -11.68 5.76
N PRO A 138 -0.79 -11.43 6.93
CA PRO A 138 -1.07 -10.38 7.91
C PRO A 138 -0.37 -9.04 7.64
N PHE A 139 -0.76 -8.00 8.39
CA PHE A 139 -0.02 -6.74 8.44
C PHE A 139 1.42 -6.96 8.90
N SER A 140 2.36 -6.20 8.33
CA SER A 140 3.75 -6.22 8.77
C SER A 140 4.37 -4.83 8.72
N VAL A 141 5.29 -4.56 9.63
CA VAL A 141 6.10 -3.34 9.62
C VAL A 141 7.47 -3.67 9.03
N ASN A 142 7.81 -2.99 7.95
CA ASN A 142 9.09 -3.13 7.27
C ASN A 142 9.82 -1.79 7.25
N GLN A 143 11.02 -1.78 6.68
CA GLN A 143 11.89 -0.61 6.61
C GLN A 143 12.46 -0.42 5.21
N ASN A 144 12.82 0.83 4.89
CA ASN A 144 13.55 1.19 3.67
C ASN A 144 12.82 0.76 2.39
N LEU A 145 11.56 1.17 2.22
CA LEU A 145 10.72 0.73 1.10
C LEU A 145 11.40 1.02 -0.25
N PHE A 146 11.93 -0.03 -0.88
CA PHE A 146 12.58 0.00 -2.18
C PHE A 146 13.76 0.95 -2.35
N GLU A 147 14.39 1.38 -1.26
CA GLU A 147 15.42 2.42 -1.30
C GLU A 147 16.66 2.03 -2.09
N ASP A 148 17.01 0.74 -2.13
CA ASP A 148 18.10 0.27 -2.98
C ASP A 148 17.84 0.53 -4.48
N ARG A 149 16.56 0.53 -4.91
CA ARG A 149 16.20 0.93 -6.27
C ARG A 149 16.23 2.45 -6.42
N PHE A 150 15.70 3.17 -5.43
CA PHE A 150 15.61 4.64 -5.46
C PHE A 150 16.96 5.34 -5.46
N LYS A 151 18.03 4.75 -4.90
CA LYS A 151 19.40 5.29 -5.00
C LYS A 151 19.81 5.61 -6.44
N VAL A 152 19.48 4.72 -7.39
CA VAL A 152 19.78 4.96 -8.82
C VAL A 152 19.03 6.19 -9.35
N TRP A 153 17.79 6.37 -8.92
CA TRP A 153 16.99 7.54 -9.31
C TRP A 153 17.49 8.84 -8.66
N GLU A 154 17.99 8.78 -7.44
CA GLU A 154 18.62 9.93 -6.76
C GLU A 154 19.91 10.35 -7.46
N GLU A 155 20.72 9.40 -7.94
CA GLU A 155 21.92 9.71 -8.73
C GLU A 155 21.59 10.37 -10.08
N LEU A 156 20.51 9.92 -10.73
CA LEU A 156 20.07 10.47 -12.02
C LEU A 156 19.35 11.82 -11.89
N PHE A 157 18.68 12.06 -10.76
CA PHE A 157 17.84 13.23 -10.50
C PHE A 157 18.08 13.80 -9.08
N PRO A 158 19.25 14.40 -8.82
CA PRO A 158 19.61 14.95 -7.51
C PRO A 158 18.67 16.08 -7.05
#